data_AF-A0A7S2Q3I7-F1
#
_entry.id   AF-A0A7S2Q3I7-F1
#
_cell.length_a   1.000
_cell.length_b   1.000
_cell.length_c   1.000
_cell.angle_alpha   90.00
_cell.angle_beta   90.00
_cell.angle_gamma   90.00
#
_symmetry.space_group_name_H-M   'P 1'
#
loop_
_entity.id
_entity.type
_entity.pdbx_description
1 polymer ?
#
loop_
_entity_poly.entity_id
_entity_poly.type
_entity_poly.pdbx_seq_one_letter_code
_entity_poly.pdbx_strand_id
1 'polypeptide(L)'
;APSAGDAGASGTRGSGAGLSAPGAVQEEVARRLLADLPGGRMGCQAAALSLPADGGAARLGSDRLCIVVVGGERCIPLTSDFPPPRVQQFASVPVFDVVEGAWVPPERAPVPPLPSPRTAVALCVGAGRVATPPAEKKRSRSQ
;
A
#
# COMPACT_ATOMS: atom_id res chain seq x y z
N ALA A 1 28.65 17.07 -56.62
CA ALA A 1 29.44 16.60 -55.46
C ALA A 1 30.28 17.77 -54.93
N PRO A 2 29.98 18.30 -53.74
CA PRO A 2 30.92 19.10 -52.97
C PRO A 2 31.44 18.35 -51.74
N SER A 3 32.69 18.63 -51.43
CA SER A 3 33.59 18.04 -50.45
C SER A 3 33.26 18.42 -49.00
N ALA A 4 33.39 17.44 -48.11
CA ALA A 4 33.30 17.60 -46.66
C ALA A 4 34.48 18.42 -46.10
N GLY A 5 34.15 19.46 -45.32
CA GLY A 5 35.07 20.14 -44.42
C GLY A 5 34.85 19.62 -43.00
N ASP A 6 35.89 19.05 -42.42
CA ASP A 6 35.92 18.41 -41.11
C ASP A 6 36.21 19.47 -40.04
N ALA A 7 35.28 19.68 -39.10
CA ALA A 7 35.45 20.61 -37.98
C ALA A 7 35.48 19.81 -36.68
N GLY A 8 36.69 19.58 -36.17
CA GLY A 8 36.92 18.97 -34.87
C GLY A 8 36.46 19.86 -33.72
N ALA A 9 35.66 19.30 -32.82
CA ALA A 9 35.44 19.84 -31.48
C ALA A 9 35.63 18.71 -30.47
N SER A 10 36.82 18.69 -29.86
CA SER A 10 37.17 17.82 -28.74
C SER A 10 36.45 18.32 -27.48
N GLY A 11 35.33 17.67 -27.15
CA GLY A 11 34.58 17.90 -25.92
C GLY A 11 35.17 17.06 -24.78
N THR A 12 35.88 17.71 -23.87
CA THR A 12 36.34 17.15 -22.59
C THR A 12 35.16 16.66 -21.76
N ARG A 13 35.13 15.36 -21.43
CA ARG A 13 34.19 14.76 -20.48
C ARG A 13 34.50 15.29 -19.08
N GLY A 14 33.70 16.22 -18.60
CA GLY A 14 33.64 16.57 -17.18
C GLY A 14 33.16 15.37 -16.38
N SER A 15 34.08 14.74 -15.65
CA SER A 15 33.76 13.81 -14.57
C SER A 15 33.11 14.61 -13.44
N GLY A 16 31.78 14.73 -13.50
CA GLY A 16 30.98 15.28 -12.41
C GLY A 16 31.01 14.30 -11.25
N ALA A 17 31.84 14.58 -10.26
CA ALA A 17 31.79 13.93 -8.96
C ALA A 17 30.35 13.98 -8.43
N GLY A 18 29.82 12.80 -8.12
CA GLY A 18 28.44 12.58 -7.70
C GLY A 18 28.07 13.44 -6.51
N LEU A 19 27.24 14.45 -6.78
CA LEU A 19 26.38 15.05 -5.76
C LEU A 19 25.31 14.00 -5.46
N SER A 20 25.53 13.21 -4.40
CA SER A 20 24.49 12.35 -3.83
C SER A 20 23.25 13.20 -3.59
N ALA A 21 22.20 12.93 -4.36
CA ALA A 21 20.94 13.63 -4.22
C ALA A 21 20.44 13.45 -2.78
N PRO A 22 19.95 14.52 -2.12
CA PRO A 22 19.44 14.44 -0.74
C PRO A 22 18.29 13.43 -0.55
N GLY A 23 17.70 12.93 -1.65
CA GLY A 23 16.70 11.86 -1.63
C GLY A 23 17.24 10.45 -1.38
N ALA A 24 18.50 10.13 -1.72
CA ALA A 24 18.99 8.75 -1.63
C ALA A 24 19.13 8.25 -0.18
N VAL A 25 19.54 9.14 0.73
CA VAL A 25 19.64 8.82 2.16
C VAL A 25 18.26 8.74 2.81
N GLN A 26 17.33 9.62 2.40
CA GLN A 26 15.94 9.60 2.88
C GLN A 26 15.17 8.38 2.40
N GLU A 27 15.41 7.93 1.17
CA GLU A 27 14.81 6.72 0.61
C GLU A 27 15.32 5.45 1.31
N GLU A 28 16.62 5.37 1.59
CA GLU A 28 17.21 4.26 2.34
C GLU A 28 16.69 4.21 3.79
N VAL A 29 16.56 5.38 4.44
CA VAL A 29 15.97 5.48 5.78
C VAL A 29 14.48 5.11 5.76
N ALA A 30 13.72 5.57 4.78
CA ALA A 30 12.31 5.21 4.61
C ALA A 30 12.14 3.71 4.36
N ARG A 31 12.99 3.11 3.53
CA ARG A 31 13.02 1.65 3.29
C ARG A 31 13.34 0.84 4.54
N ARG A 32 14.23 1.35 5.40
CA ARG A 32 14.58 0.68 6.66
C ARG A 32 13.49 0.84 7.72
N LEU A 33 12.69 1.89 7.63
CA LEU A 33 11.66 2.22 8.64
C LEU A 33 10.25 1.75 8.26
N LEU A 34 9.97 1.47 6.99
CA LEU A 34 8.64 1.07 6.53
C LEU A 34 8.64 -0.39 6.07
N ALA A 35 7.76 -1.19 6.65
CA ALA A 35 7.59 -2.58 6.24
C ALA A 35 7.03 -2.67 4.81
N ASP A 36 7.57 -3.59 4.01
CA ASP A 36 7.12 -3.82 2.63
C ASP A 36 5.65 -4.21 2.55
N LEU A 37 4.94 -3.68 1.55
CA LEU A 37 3.54 -3.99 1.28
C LEU A 37 3.37 -5.50 0.98
N PRO A 38 2.57 -6.24 1.77
CA PRO A 38 2.37 -7.67 1.54
C PRO A 38 1.84 -7.97 0.15
N GLY A 39 2.62 -8.79 -0.57
CA GLY A 39 2.26 -9.35 -1.85
C GLY A 39 2.64 -8.52 -3.09
N GLY A 40 3.01 -7.25 -2.93
CA GLY A 40 3.33 -6.32 -4.02
C GLY A 40 2.17 -6.14 -5.02
N ARG A 41 1.69 -4.92 -5.23
CA ARG A 41 0.55 -4.70 -6.14
C ARG A 41 0.64 -3.38 -6.88
N MET A 42 0.20 -3.39 -8.14
CA MET A 42 0.06 -2.23 -9.01
C MET A 42 -1.41 -1.85 -9.14
N GLY A 43 -1.70 -0.59 -9.48
CA GLY A 43 -3.07 -0.13 -9.73
C GLY A 43 -4.01 -0.16 -8.52
N CYS A 44 -3.47 -0.28 -7.30
CA CYS A 44 -4.22 -0.11 -6.07
C CYS A 44 -4.41 1.37 -5.73
N GLN A 45 -5.38 1.66 -4.86
CA GLN A 45 -5.51 2.96 -4.19
C GLN A 45 -5.14 2.83 -2.72
N ALA A 46 -4.74 3.93 -2.10
CA ALA A 46 -4.47 3.98 -0.67
C ALA A 46 -5.14 5.21 -0.03
N ALA A 47 -5.61 5.07 1.20
CA ALA A 47 -6.15 6.16 1.99
C ALA A 47 -5.64 6.12 3.43
N ALA A 48 -5.38 7.30 3.99
CA ALA A 48 -5.13 7.47 5.41
C ALA A 48 -6.48 7.58 6.14
N LEU A 49 -6.73 6.67 7.09
CA LEU A 49 -7.97 6.60 7.87
C LEU A 49 -7.66 6.56 9.36
N SER A 50 -8.53 7.15 10.16
CA SER A 50 -8.53 6.95 11.61
C SER A 50 -9.40 5.73 11.92
N LEU A 51 -8.78 4.63 12.31
CA LEU A 51 -9.47 3.35 12.57
C LEU A 51 -9.34 2.98 14.05
N PRO A 52 -10.31 2.27 14.65
CA PRO A 52 -10.18 1.83 16.04
C PRO A 52 -8.92 0.99 16.27
N ALA A 53 -8.16 1.31 17.33
CA ALA A 53 -7.09 0.46 17.84
C ALA A 53 -7.68 -0.87 18.27
N ASP A 54 -7.11 -1.95 17.73
CA ASP A 54 -7.51 -3.33 17.95
C ASP A 54 -8.92 -3.61 17.40
N GLY A 55 -9.07 -4.58 16.50
CA GLY A 55 -10.36 -5.01 15.91
C GLY A 55 -11.43 -5.50 16.92
N GLY A 56 -11.28 -5.20 18.22
CA GLY A 56 -12.30 -5.27 19.26
C GLY A 56 -13.14 -3.98 19.37
N ALA A 57 -14.17 -4.04 20.21
CA ALA A 57 -15.18 -2.98 20.36
C ALA A 57 -14.54 -1.59 20.48
N ALA A 58 -14.99 -0.66 19.62
CA ALA A 58 -14.51 0.71 19.57
C ALA A 58 -14.61 1.35 20.96
N ARG A 59 -13.47 1.53 21.62
CA ARG A 59 -13.42 2.36 22.82
C ARG A 59 -13.30 3.80 22.35
N LEU A 60 -14.16 4.67 22.88
CA LEU A 60 -14.11 6.10 22.59
C LEU A 60 -12.68 6.62 22.82
N GLY A 61 -12.03 7.10 21.75
CA GLY A 61 -10.70 7.73 21.82
C GLY A 61 -9.52 6.82 21.50
N SER A 62 -9.73 5.57 21.08
CA SER A 62 -8.63 4.67 20.69
C SER A 62 -8.36 4.67 19.18
N ASP A 63 -8.72 5.71 18.43
CA ASP A 63 -8.49 5.73 16.98
C ASP A 63 -6.99 5.85 16.66
N ARG A 64 -6.50 5.08 15.68
CA ARG A 64 -5.13 5.10 15.17
C ARG A 64 -5.12 5.51 13.71
N LEU A 65 -4.08 6.26 13.34
CA LEU A 65 -3.83 6.59 11.95
C LEU A 65 -3.31 5.34 11.24
N CYS A 66 -4.07 4.90 10.25
CA CYS A 66 -3.76 3.73 9.45
C CYS A 66 -3.76 4.07 7.97
N ILE A 67 -2.91 3.39 7.19
CA ILE A 67 -2.96 3.40 5.73
C ILE A 67 -3.70 2.15 5.26
N VAL A 68 -4.78 2.34 4.54
CA VAL A 68 -5.59 1.26 3.97
C VAL A 68 -5.36 1.18 2.48
N VAL A 69 -4.94 0.02 1.98
CA VAL A 69 -4.69 -0.21 0.55
C VAL A 69 -5.81 -1.06 -0.04
N VAL A 70 -6.43 -0.60 -1.12
CA VAL A 70 -7.61 -1.21 -1.73
C VAL A 70 -7.33 -1.66 -3.16
N GLY A 71 -7.69 -2.91 -3.45
CA GLY A 71 -7.60 -3.50 -4.78
C GLY A 71 -6.16 -3.72 -5.26
N GLY A 72 -5.96 -3.52 -6.55
CA GLY A 72 -4.71 -3.71 -7.26
C GLY A 72 -4.51 -5.12 -7.77
N GLU A 73 -3.39 -5.32 -8.45
CA GLU A 73 -3.04 -6.57 -9.10
C GLU A 73 -1.54 -6.82 -9.16
N ARG A 74 -1.16 -8.06 -9.45
CA ARG A 74 0.23 -8.42 -9.77
C ARG A 74 0.29 -9.35 -10.96
N CYS A 75 1.40 -9.29 -11.69
CA CYS A 75 1.72 -10.29 -12.70
C CYS A 75 2.14 -11.59 -12.03
N ILE A 76 1.55 -12.71 -12.44
CA ILE A 76 2.00 -14.04 -12.02
C ILE A 76 3.17 -14.45 -12.93
N PRO A 77 4.28 -14.96 -12.39
CA PRO A 77 5.39 -15.45 -13.19
C PRO A 77 4.96 -16.51 -14.22
N LEU A 78 5.66 -16.51 -15.36
CA LEU A 78 5.43 -17.41 -16.50
C LEU A 78 5.67 -18.90 -16.19
N THR A 79 6.07 -19.26 -14.98
CA THR A 79 6.32 -20.64 -14.53
C THR A 79 5.04 -21.45 -14.31
N SER A 80 3.91 -21.00 -14.83
CA SER A 80 2.62 -21.67 -14.68
C SER A 80 2.09 -22.07 -16.06
N ASP A 81 1.40 -23.20 -16.17
CA ASP A 81 1.06 -23.90 -17.43
C ASP A 81 0.03 -23.23 -18.36
N PHE A 82 -0.61 -22.16 -17.92
CA PHE A 82 -1.55 -21.33 -18.66
C PHE A 82 -0.88 -20.16 -19.44
N PRO A 83 -1.52 -19.65 -20.51
CA PRO A 83 -0.98 -18.58 -21.34
C PRO A 83 -1.05 -17.17 -20.70
N PRO A 84 -0.18 -16.23 -21.12
CA PRO A 84 -0.18 -14.82 -20.68
C PRO A 84 -1.27 -13.95 -21.33
N PRO A 85 -1.59 -12.76 -20.75
CA PRO A 85 -1.08 -12.20 -19.50
C PRO A 85 -1.82 -12.77 -18.28
N ARG A 86 -1.07 -13.04 -17.21
CA ARG A 86 -1.61 -13.60 -15.98
C ARG A 86 -1.57 -12.57 -14.89
N VAL A 87 -2.75 -12.10 -14.55
CA VAL A 87 -2.93 -11.07 -13.56
C VAL A 87 -3.69 -11.66 -12.39
N GLN A 88 -3.12 -11.55 -11.20
CA GLN A 88 -3.83 -11.83 -9.96
C GLN A 88 -4.32 -10.50 -9.40
N GLN A 89 -5.62 -10.27 -9.50
CA GLN A 89 -6.26 -9.16 -8.81
C GLN A 89 -6.48 -9.50 -7.33
N PHE A 90 -6.50 -8.47 -6.49
CA PHE A 90 -6.66 -8.65 -5.06
C PHE A 90 -8.02 -8.18 -4.56
N ALA A 91 -8.63 -9.01 -3.71
CA ALA A 91 -9.75 -8.61 -2.85
C ALA A 91 -9.29 -8.23 -1.43
N SER A 92 -8.04 -8.55 -1.06
CA SER A 92 -7.51 -8.23 0.26
C SER A 92 -7.25 -6.73 0.40
N VAL A 93 -7.53 -6.23 1.61
CA VAL A 93 -7.41 -4.82 1.98
C VAL A 93 -6.38 -4.70 3.12
N PRO A 94 -5.08 -4.71 2.82
CA PRO A 94 -4.07 -4.62 3.88
C PRO A 94 -4.11 -3.24 4.54
N VAL A 95 -3.90 -3.25 5.85
CA VAL A 95 -3.93 -2.06 6.72
C VAL A 95 -2.56 -1.93 7.37
N PHE A 96 -1.94 -0.76 7.26
CA PHE A 96 -0.69 -0.42 7.93
C PHE A 96 -0.99 0.50 9.11
N ASP A 97 -0.63 0.10 10.32
CA ASP A 97 -0.69 0.96 11.51
C ASP A 97 0.55 1.86 11.51
N VAL A 98 0.36 3.17 11.36
CA VAL A 98 1.45 4.15 11.27
C VAL A 98 2.19 4.27 12.60
N VAL A 99 1.51 4.06 13.73
CA VAL A 99 2.09 4.17 15.07
C VAL A 99 2.96 2.95 15.36
N GLU A 100 2.48 1.75 15.02
CA GLU A 100 3.26 0.51 15.18
C GLU A 100 4.31 0.31 14.10
N GLY A 101 4.20 1.03 12.97
CA GLY A 101 5.08 0.86 11.82
C GLY A 101 4.95 -0.52 11.17
N ALA A 102 3.78 -1.16 11.30
CA ALA A 102 3.58 -2.55 10.94
C ALA A 102 2.26 -2.79 10.19
N TRP A 103 2.24 -3.84 9.37
CA TRP A 103 1.02 -4.32 8.71
C TRP A 103 0.16 -5.09 9.71
N VAL A 104 -1.11 -4.69 9.84
CA VAL A 104 -2.09 -5.34 10.69
C VAL A 104 -2.41 -6.73 10.11
N PRO A 105 -2.38 -7.80 10.92
CA PRO A 105 -2.76 -9.14 10.47
C PRO A 105 -4.20 -9.16 9.90
N PRO A 106 -4.45 -9.89 8.79
CA PRO A 106 -5.76 -9.89 8.12
C PRO A 106 -6.94 -10.24 9.03
N GLU A 107 -6.75 -11.13 10.00
CA GLU A 107 -7.74 -11.57 10.97
C GLU A 107 -8.08 -10.51 12.05
N ARG A 108 -7.25 -9.47 12.17
CA ARG A 108 -7.46 -8.32 13.08
C ARG A 108 -7.80 -7.04 12.33
N ALA A 109 -7.71 -7.03 11.01
CA ALA A 109 -7.95 -5.84 10.21
C ALA A 109 -9.41 -5.37 10.36
N PRO A 110 -9.66 -4.09 10.68
CA PRO A 110 -11.01 -3.58 10.88
C PRO A 110 -11.76 -3.36 9.56
N VAL A 111 -11.07 -3.46 8.42
CA VAL A 111 -11.65 -3.29 7.09
C VAL A 111 -11.81 -4.67 6.45
N PRO A 112 -13.05 -5.09 6.10
CA PRO A 112 -13.27 -6.38 5.47
C PRO A 112 -12.67 -6.41 4.05
N PRO A 113 -12.40 -7.60 3.51
CA PRO A 113 -12.00 -7.72 2.11
C PRO A 113 -13.10 -7.22 1.17
N LEU A 114 -12.71 -6.84 -0.04
CA LEU A 114 -13.64 -6.52 -1.11
C LEU A 114 -14.51 -7.74 -1.46
N PRO A 115 -15.79 -7.54 -1.84
CA PRO A 115 -16.67 -8.65 -2.23
C PRO A 115 -16.18 -9.36 -3.50
N SER A 116 -15.33 -8.72 -4.29
CA SER A 116 -14.69 -9.31 -5.45
C SER A 116 -13.33 -8.64 -5.72
N PRO A 117 -12.34 -9.37 -6.28
CA PRO A 117 -11.07 -8.78 -6.66
C PRO A 117 -11.21 -7.66 -7.68
N ARG A 118 -10.47 -6.56 -7.51
CA ARG A 118 -10.51 -5.39 -8.40
C ARG A 118 -9.15 -4.72 -8.52
N THR A 119 -8.85 -4.22 -9.71
CA THR A 119 -7.76 -3.27 -9.98
C THR A 119 -8.34 -1.92 -10.39
N ALA A 120 -7.54 -0.85 -10.37
CA ALA A 120 -7.92 0.48 -10.84
C ALA A 120 -9.25 0.99 -10.22
N VAL A 121 -9.41 0.79 -8.92
CA VAL A 121 -10.60 1.23 -8.19
C VAL A 121 -10.62 2.76 -8.02
N ALA A 122 -11.80 3.34 -7.94
CA ALA A 122 -11.99 4.67 -7.38
C ALA A 122 -12.26 4.56 -5.88
N LEU A 123 -11.50 5.29 -5.07
CA LEU A 123 -11.65 5.29 -3.61
C LEU A 123 -12.18 6.65 -3.15
N CYS A 124 -13.31 6.64 -2.45
CA CYS A 124 -13.90 7.83 -1.83
C CYS A 124 -13.78 7.71 -0.32
N VAL A 125 -13.29 8.76 0.35
CA VAL A 125 -13.16 8.82 1.80
C VAL A 125 -14.15 9.86 2.34
N GLY A 126 -15.11 9.39 3.14
CA GLY A 126 -16.02 10.25 3.88
C GLY A 126 -15.55 10.45 5.32
N ALA A 127 -15.76 11.64 5.87
CA ALA A 127 -15.51 11.88 7.29
C ALA A 127 -16.61 11.20 8.14
N GLY A 128 -16.20 10.49 9.18
CA GLY A 128 -17.12 9.82 10.10
C GLY A 128 -16.37 8.99 11.13
N ARG A 129 -17.09 8.50 12.15
CA ARG A 129 -16.56 7.55 13.12
C ARG A 129 -17.32 6.24 13.02
N VAL A 130 -16.60 5.12 12.99
CA VAL A 130 -17.21 3.79 13.03
C VAL A 130 -17.49 3.46 14.49
N ALA A 131 -18.77 3.39 14.86
CA ALA A 131 -19.20 2.90 16.16
C ALA A 131 -19.57 1.42 16.04
N THR A 132 -18.95 0.55 16.85
CA THR A 132 -19.45 -0.82 17.02
C THR A 132 -20.74 -0.78 17.85
N PRO A 133 -21.81 -1.49 17.43
CA PRO A 133 -23.00 -1.61 18.26
C PRO A 133 -22.64 -2.26 19.61
N PRO A 134 -23.31 -1.87 20.70
CA PRO A 134 -23.03 -2.42 22.03
C PRO A 134 -23.20 -3.94 22.02
N ALA A 135 -22.26 -4.64 22.64
CA ALA A 135 -22.29 -6.11 22.74
C ALA A 135 -23.61 -6.58 23.35
N GLU A 136 -24.32 -7.46 22.64
CA GLU A 136 -25.59 -7.99 23.07
C GLU A 136 -25.40 -8.79 24.37
N LYS A 137 -25.94 -8.28 25.49
CA LYS A 137 -25.92 -9.01 26.76
C LYS A 137 -26.74 -10.28 26.58
N LYS A 138 -26.07 -11.44 26.47
CA LYS A 138 -26.72 -12.76 26.58
C LYS A 138 -27.50 -12.78 27.90
N ARG A 139 -28.81 -12.61 27.83
CA ARG A 139 -29.70 -12.85 28.96
C ARG A 139 -29.63 -14.34 29.27
N SER A 140 -28.92 -14.70 30.33
CA SER A 140 -28.97 -16.05 30.88
C SER A 140 -30.41 -16.31 31.32
N ARG A 141 -31.13 -17.13 30.57
CA ARG A 141 -32.39 -17.71 31.07
C ARG A 141 -31.99 -18.73 32.13
N SER A 142 -32.10 -18.35 33.39
CA SER A 142 -32.22 -19.28 34.51
C SER A 142 -33.54 -20.03 34.34
N GLN A 143 -33.47 -21.33 34.06
CA GLN A 143 -34.56 -22.28 34.28
C GLN A 143 -34.50 -22.79 35.71
#